data_AF-A0A8C4NBH4-F1
#
_entry.id   AF-A0A8C4NBH4-F1
#
_cell.length_a   1.000
_cell.length_b   1.000
_cell.length_c   1.000
_cell.angle_alpha   90.00
_cell.angle_beta   90.00
_cell.angle_gamma   90.00
#
_symmetry.space_group_name_H-M   'P 1'
#
loop_
_entity.id
_entity.type
_entity.pdbx_description
1 polymer ?
#
loop_
_entity_poly.entity_id
_entity_poly.type
_entity_poly.pdbx_seq_one_letter_code
_entity_poly.pdbx_strand_id
1 'polypeptide(L)'
;MVTGLLAYILNYLIGRNHNSQLAQTWFAAHRELLEANFSLIGDTGTEKEAVSTLQLNQENDHVFSLWCSGRVCCEGMLVHLKLLKRQDLLSLLARMMRPAIDQIQIVVTMTTDDMENLVFALGSKKAMSRLHKDMQDLSYYCGEKPRSAARYHLPDCLNILSESGEVSDAILDEKMINFLKNSAEKIESIHFSDQYSGVKVNQEEGQNVKLPETQKSLLFTFNGEFLFVHFSPLSCHICFDIAKLKSERNRARVAEAYQKLSHAQRQEAAQARREERRRAEKQRIMDEEDPEKQRRLEEAQLRKDQKKLERKQIKMKQLKVKAM
;
A
#
# COMPACT_ATOMS: atom_id res chain seq x y z
N MET A 1 -36.90 -24.47 -10.53
CA MET A 1 -35.68 -24.54 -9.69
C MET A 1 -34.54 -25.25 -10.40
N VAL A 2 -34.72 -26.48 -10.91
CA VAL A 2 -33.66 -27.24 -11.60
C VAL A 2 -33.10 -26.54 -12.84
N THR A 3 -33.95 -25.92 -13.67
CA THR A 3 -33.52 -25.18 -14.86
C THR A 3 -32.64 -23.97 -14.56
N GLY A 4 -32.96 -23.21 -13.50
CA GLY A 4 -32.14 -22.08 -13.06
C GLY A 4 -30.77 -22.52 -12.52
N LEU A 5 -30.73 -23.65 -11.79
CA LEU A 5 -29.48 -24.22 -11.30
C LEU A 5 -28.59 -24.71 -12.45
N LEU A 6 -29.18 -25.37 -13.45
CA LEU A 6 -28.45 -25.79 -14.66
C LEU A 6 -27.89 -24.61 -15.44
N ALA A 7 -28.69 -23.56 -15.66
CA ALA A 7 -28.21 -22.33 -16.30
C ALA A 7 -27.07 -21.67 -15.52
N TYR A 8 -27.13 -21.66 -14.19
CA TYR A 8 -26.05 -21.14 -13.34
C TYR A 8 -24.76 -21.95 -13.49
N ILE A 9 -24.85 -23.28 -13.44
CA ILE A 9 -23.68 -24.17 -13.61
C ILE A 9 -23.07 -24.00 -15.00
N LEU A 10 -23.89 -23.93 -16.05
CA LEU A 10 -23.40 -23.70 -17.42
C LEU A 10 -22.70 -22.34 -17.55
N ASN A 11 -23.26 -21.27 -16.99
CA ASN A 11 -22.62 -19.96 -16.98
C ASN A 11 -21.27 -20.00 -16.26
N TYR A 12 -21.20 -20.69 -15.11
CA TYR A 12 -19.96 -20.86 -14.37
C TYR A 12 -18.88 -21.56 -15.21
N LEU A 13 -19.20 -22.69 -15.85
CA LEU A 13 -18.26 -23.45 -16.67
C LEU A 13 -17.78 -22.65 -17.90
N ILE A 14 -18.71 -21.98 -18.59
CA ILE A 14 -18.38 -21.15 -19.76
C ILE A 14 -17.52 -19.96 -19.34
N GLY A 15 -17.91 -19.26 -18.28
CA GLY A 15 -17.18 -18.10 -17.77
C GLY A 15 -15.77 -18.45 -17.30
N ARG A 16 -15.61 -19.56 -16.60
CA ARG A 16 -14.31 -20.08 -16.15
C ARG A 16 -13.42 -20.46 -17.34
N ASN A 17 -13.95 -21.21 -18.31
CA ASN A 17 -13.18 -21.62 -19.49
C ASN A 17 -12.75 -20.41 -20.32
N HIS A 18 -13.63 -19.42 -20.50
CA HIS A 18 -13.29 -18.21 -21.24
C HIS A 18 -12.17 -17.40 -20.55
N ASN A 19 -12.25 -17.22 -19.23
CA ASN A 19 -11.21 -16.56 -18.46
C ASN A 19 -9.88 -17.31 -18.53
N SER A 20 -9.91 -18.64 -18.43
CA SER A 20 -8.72 -19.49 -18.55
C SER A 20 -8.08 -19.39 -19.94
N GLN A 21 -8.88 -19.44 -21.01
CA GLN A 21 -8.38 -19.25 -22.38
C GLN A 21 -7.75 -17.87 -22.59
N LEU A 22 -8.36 -16.81 -22.05
CA LEU A 22 -7.84 -15.46 -22.16
C LEU A 22 -6.47 -15.33 -21.46
N ALA A 23 -6.34 -15.87 -20.25
CA ALA A 23 -5.09 -15.88 -19.51
C ALA A 23 -4.00 -16.68 -20.25
N GLN A 24 -4.33 -17.87 -20.77
CA GLN A 24 -3.39 -18.69 -21.54
C GLN A 24 -2.95 -18.01 -22.84
N THR A 25 -3.87 -17.35 -23.55
CA THR A 25 -3.55 -16.61 -24.78
C THR A 25 -2.60 -15.45 -24.48
N TRP A 26 -2.85 -14.72 -23.40
CA TRP A 26 -1.94 -13.67 -22.95
C TRP A 26 -0.54 -14.22 -22.64
N PHE A 27 -0.46 -15.32 -21.89
CA PHE A 27 0.82 -15.93 -21.53
C PHE A 27 1.58 -16.41 -22.77
N ALA A 28 0.91 -17.10 -23.68
CA ALA A 28 1.52 -17.57 -24.93
C ALA A 28 2.09 -16.40 -25.76
N ALA A 29 1.37 -15.28 -25.84
CA ALA A 29 1.82 -14.09 -26.58
C ALA A 29 3.04 -13.40 -25.94
N HIS A 30 3.21 -13.47 -24.62
CA HIS A 30 4.29 -12.78 -23.89
C HIS A 30 5.43 -13.70 -23.46
N ARG A 31 5.29 -15.02 -23.64
CA ARG A 31 6.24 -16.02 -23.19
C ARG A 31 7.66 -15.77 -23.71
N GLU A 32 7.82 -15.55 -25.01
CA GLU A 32 9.14 -15.31 -25.63
C GLU A 32 9.84 -14.08 -25.04
N LEU A 33 9.08 -13.02 -24.79
CA LEU A 33 9.62 -11.80 -24.18
C LEU A 33 10.05 -12.05 -22.73
N LEU A 34 9.24 -12.79 -21.96
CA LEU A 34 9.56 -13.10 -20.57
C LEU A 34 10.80 -13.99 -20.48
N GLU A 35 10.88 -15.04 -21.30
CA GLU A 35 12.04 -15.95 -21.38
C GLU A 35 13.32 -15.22 -21.81
N ALA A 36 13.21 -14.20 -22.67
CA ALA A 36 14.36 -13.39 -23.07
C ALA A 36 14.87 -12.44 -21.97
N ASN A 37 14.01 -12.03 -21.02
CA ASN A 37 14.35 -11.02 -20.01
C ASN A 37 14.54 -11.58 -18.59
N PHE A 38 14.01 -12.75 -18.27
CA PHE A 38 13.99 -13.34 -16.93
C PHE A 38 14.51 -14.78 -16.98
N SER A 39 15.32 -15.18 -16.00
CA SER A 39 15.83 -16.56 -15.92
C SER A 39 14.85 -17.52 -15.26
N LEU A 40 13.93 -17.02 -14.43
CA LEU A 40 12.95 -17.81 -13.69
C LEU A 40 11.54 -17.27 -13.94
N ILE A 41 10.63 -18.12 -14.40
CA ILE A 41 9.26 -17.75 -14.75
C ILE A 41 8.29 -18.81 -14.22
N GLY A 42 7.28 -18.37 -13.47
CA GLY A 42 6.25 -19.23 -12.88
C GLY A 42 6.65 -19.89 -11.57
N ASP A 43 7.67 -19.37 -10.87
CA ASP A 43 8.01 -19.90 -9.54
C ASP A 43 6.88 -19.59 -8.55
N THR A 44 6.38 -20.63 -7.88
CA THR A 44 5.26 -20.54 -6.93
C THR A 44 5.75 -20.29 -5.50
N GLY A 45 7.08 -20.32 -5.26
CA GLY A 45 7.69 -20.11 -3.95
C GLY A 45 7.41 -21.23 -2.93
N THR A 46 6.71 -22.29 -3.35
CA THR A 46 6.39 -23.47 -2.54
C THR A 46 7.40 -24.59 -2.70
N GLU A 47 8.18 -24.58 -3.79
CA GLU A 47 9.19 -25.59 -4.06
C GLU A 47 10.54 -25.17 -3.47
N LYS A 48 11.31 -26.15 -2.96
CA LYS A 48 12.62 -25.90 -2.34
C LYS A 48 13.70 -25.48 -3.35
N GLU A 49 13.45 -25.71 -4.63
CA GLU A 49 14.30 -25.30 -5.73
C GLU A 49 13.48 -24.39 -6.65
N ALA A 50 14.06 -23.25 -7.04
CA ALA A 50 13.43 -22.33 -7.97
C ALA A 50 13.50 -22.93 -9.38
N VAL A 51 12.44 -23.63 -9.78
CA VAL A 51 12.31 -24.20 -11.12
C VAL A 51 11.35 -23.34 -11.94
N SER A 52 11.76 -23.00 -13.15
CA SER A 52 10.90 -22.29 -14.10
C SER A 52 9.79 -23.23 -14.58
N THR A 53 8.60 -23.13 -14.00
CA THR A 53 7.44 -23.95 -14.37
C THR A 53 6.86 -23.53 -15.72
N LEU A 54 7.09 -22.29 -16.15
CA LEU A 54 6.51 -21.69 -17.36
C LEU A 54 4.99 -21.83 -17.39
N GLN A 55 4.36 -21.76 -16.22
CA GLN A 55 2.92 -21.85 -16.06
C GLN A 55 2.37 -20.63 -15.31
N LEU A 56 1.15 -20.25 -15.69
CA LEU A 56 0.37 -19.29 -14.93
C LEU A 56 -0.22 -19.97 -13.70
N ASN A 57 -0.09 -19.32 -12.54
CA ASN A 57 -0.78 -19.73 -11.34
C ASN A 57 -2.23 -19.23 -11.38
N GLN A 58 -3.19 -20.09 -11.05
CA GLN A 58 -4.59 -19.73 -10.93
C GLN A 58 -4.95 -19.55 -9.46
N GLU A 59 -4.90 -18.30 -8.97
CA GLU A 59 -5.34 -17.97 -7.60
C GLU A 59 -6.85 -18.03 -7.44
N ASN A 60 -7.59 -17.65 -8.49
CA ASN A 60 -9.05 -17.65 -8.51
C ASN A 60 -9.57 -17.84 -9.94
N ASP A 61 -10.87 -18.09 -10.13
CA ASP A 61 -11.51 -18.24 -11.46
C ASP A 61 -11.47 -16.97 -12.33
N HIS A 62 -11.07 -15.85 -11.74
CA HIS A 62 -10.97 -14.54 -12.39
C HIS A 62 -9.64 -13.83 -12.10
N VAL A 63 -8.71 -14.47 -11.38
CA VAL A 63 -7.41 -13.90 -11.03
C VAL A 63 -6.34 -14.94 -11.33
N PHE A 64 -5.45 -14.58 -12.25
CA PHE A 64 -4.28 -15.39 -12.61
C PHE A 64 -3.03 -14.60 -12.26
N SER A 65 -2.01 -15.27 -11.74
CA SER A 65 -0.75 -14.66 -11.37
C SER A 65 0.44 -15.34 -12.04
N LEU A 66 1.47 -14.55 -12.31
CA LEU A 66 2.74 -15.01 -12.83
C LEU A 66 3.87 -14.29 -12.10
N TRP A 67 4.74 -15.06 -11.47
CA TRP A 67 5.96 -14.54 -10.86
C TRP A 67 7.14 -14.76 -11.82
N CYS A 68 7.94 -13.72 -12.03
CA CYS A 68 9.17 -13.77 -12.82
C CYS A 68 10.33 -13.20 -12.00
N SER A 69 11.52 -13.80 -12.05
CA SER A 69 12.71 -13.32 -11.36
C SER A 69 13.99 -13.61 -12.15
N GLY A 70 15.14 -13.15 -11.64
CA GLY A 70 16.44 -13.39 -12.26
C GLY A 70 16.81 -12.40 -13.35
N ARG A 71 16.32 -11.17 -13.24
CA ARG A 71 16.75 -10.03 -14.05
C ARG A 71 17.55 -9.06 -13.17
N VAL A 72 18.61 -8.49 -13.71
CA VAL A 72 19.43 -7.47 -13.00
C VAL A 72 18.53 -6.27 -12.61
N CYS A 73 18.71 -5.75 -11.39
CA CYS A 73 17.93 -4.68 -10.76
C CYS A 73 16.47 -5.01 -10.37
N CYS A 74 16.02 -6.24 -10.63
CA CYS A 74 14.67 -6.69 -10.31
C CYS A 74 14.75 -7.95 -9.44
N GLU A 75 14.35 -7.82 -8.17
CA GLU A 75 14.25 -8.98 -7.27
C GLU A 75 13.15 -9.93 -7.74
N GLY A 76 12.05 -9.36 -8.23
CA GLY A 76 11.02 -10.12 -8.90
C GLY A 76 9.91 -9.24 -9.48
N MET A 77 9.15 -9.82 -10.38
CA MET A 77 8.02 -9.21 -11.05
C MET A 77 6.80 -10.13 -10.90
N LEU A 78 5.76 -9.61 -10.27
CA LEU A 78 4.46 -10.26 -10.16
C LEU A 78 3.49 -9.64 -11.15
N VAL A 79 2.96 -10.45 -12.06
CA VAL A 79 1.89 -10.04 -12.97
C VAL A 79 0.59 -10.66 -12.51
N HIS A 80 -0.42 -9.84 -12.21
CA HIS A 80 -1.78 -10.27 -11.96
C HIS A 80 -2.70 -9.90 -13.13
N LEU A 81 -3.34 -10.91 -13.69
CA LEU A 81 -4.44 -10.75 -14.64
C LEU A 81 -5.74 -10.79 -13.84
N LYS A 82 -6.35 -9.62 -13.62
CA LYS A 82 -7.64 -9.47 -12.95
C LYS A 82 -8.73 -9.39 -13.99
N LEU A 83 -9.30 -10.54 -14.29
CA LEU A 83 -10.38 -10.69 -15.24
C LEU A 83 -11.73 -10.39 -14.57
N LEU A 84 -12.71 -10.03 -15.39
CA LEU A 84 -14.10 -9.94 -14.97
C LEU A 84 -14.59 -11.31 -14.51
N LYS A 85 -15.45 -11.30 -13.49
CA LYS A 85 -16.10 -12.50 -12.93
C LYS A 85 -17.20 -13.04 -13.85
N ARG A 86 -16.83 -13.48 -15.06
CA ARG A 86 -17.76 -14.03 -16.07
C ARG A 86 -18.48 -15.29 -15.59
N GLN A 87 -17.88 -16.02 -14.67
CA GLN A 87 -18.45 -17.21 -14.05
C GLN A 87 -19.59 -16.90 -13.05
N ASP A 88 -19.66 -15.66 -12.53
CA ASP A 88 -20.67 -15.25 -11.57
C ASP A 88 -21.80 -14.45 -12.24
N LEU A 89 -23.01 -15.02 -12.20
CA LEU A 89 -24.19 -14.43 -12.81
C LEU A 89 -24.59 -13.10 -12.13
N LEU A 90 -24.39 -12.96 -10.82
CA LEU A 90 -24.71 -11.72 -10.12
C LEU A 90 -23.76 -10.60 -10.54
N SER A 91 -22.47 -10.92 -10.67
CA SER A 91 -21.46 -9.99 -11.21
C SER A 91 -21.78 -9.58 -12.66
N LEU A 92 -22.26 -10.50 -13.50
CA LEU A 92 -22.71 -10.19 -14.86
C LEU A 92 -23.93 -9.25 -14.88
N LEU A 93 -24.92 -9.48 -14.03
CA LEU A 93 -26.10 -8.61 -13.91
C LEU A 93 -25.73 -7.22 -13.37
N ALA A 94 -24.87 -7.15 -12.35
CA ALA A 94 -24.37 -5.89 -11.81
C ALA A 94 -23.62 -5.07 -12.88
N ARG A 95 -22.95 -5.75 -13.82
CA ARG A 95 -22.23 -5.11 -14.94
C ARG A 95 -23.16 -4.36 -15.90
N MET A 96 -24.44 -4.75 -16.00
CA MET A 96 -25.41 -3.98 -16.78
C MET A 96 -25.60 -2.57 -16.22
N MET A 97 -25.41 -2.38 -14.90
CA MET A 97 -25.50 -1.07 -14.26
C MET A 97 -24.15 -0.33 -14.19
N ARG A 98 -23.02 -1.05 -14.10
CA ARG A 98 -21.68 -0.46 -14.12
C ARG A 98 -20.75 -1.21 -15.05
N PRO A 99 -20.33 -0.61 -16.18
CA PRO A 99 -19.34 -1.23 -17.06
C PRO A 99 -18.01 -1.36 -16.31
N ALA A 100 -17.39 -2.52 -16.47
CA ALA A 100 -16.08 -2.85 -15.93
C ALA A 100 -15.25 -3.46 -17.05
N ILE A 101 -13.93 -3.24 -16.98
CA ILE A 101 -12.96 -3.69 -17.97
C ILE A 101 -11.99 -4.62 -17.24
N ASP A 102 -11.48 -5.64 -17.92
CA ASP A 102 -10.43 -6.46 -17.35
C ASP A 102 -9.14 -5.64 -17.13
N GLN A 103 -8.34 -6.04 -16.14
CA GLN A 103 -7.16 -5.29 -15.70
C GLN A 103 -5.92 -6.17 -15.62
N ILE A 104 -4.76 -5.58 -15.94
CA ILE A 104 -3.45 -6.18 -15.75
C ILE A 104 -2.69 -5.34 -14.74
N GLN A 105 -2.23 -5.96 -13.67
CA GLN A 105 -1.38 -5.34 -12.67
C GLN A 105 0.00 -5.97 -12.73
N ILE A 106 1.03 -5.17 -12.96
CA ILE A 106 2.43 -5.59 -12.94
C ILE A 106 3.07 -4.92 -11.74
N VAL A 107 3.57 -5.71 -10.81
CA VAL A 107 4.26 -5.26 -9.61
C VAL A 107 5.70 -5.72 -9.72
N VAL A 108 6.62 -4.77 -9.85
CA VAL A 108 8.06 -5.05 -9.89
C VAL A 108 8.63 -4.66 -8.54
N THR A 109 9.26 -5.62 -7.86
CA THR A 109 10.05 -5.37 -6.66
C THR A 109 11.49 -5.13 -7.08
N MET A 110 11.98 -3.93 -6.81
CA MET A 110 13.32 -3.48 -7.19
C MET A 110 14.30 -3.78 -6.06
N THR A 111 15.55 -4.03 -6.42
CA THR A 111 16.63 -4.17 -5.44
C THR A 111 16.87 -2.85 -4.71
N THR A 112 17.21 -2.91 -3.42
CA THR A 112 17.36 -1.73 -2.55
C THR A 112 18.35 -0.70 -3.05
N ASP A 113 19.40 -1.12 -3.76
CA ASP A 113 20.52 -0.25 -4.13
C ASP A 113 20.31 0.44 -5.49
N ASP A 114 19.46 -0.14 -6.34
CA ASP A 114 19.30 0.28 -7.74
C ASP A 114 18.15 1.28 -7.95
N MET A 115 17.19 1.34 -7.02
CA MET A 115 16.09 2.30 -7.09
C MET A 115 16.32 3.47 -6.14
N GLU A 116 16.18 4.68 -6.65
CA GLU A 116 16.29 5.87 -5.82
C GLU A 116 15.07 6.12 -4.92
N ASN A 117 15.29 6.97 -3.92
CA ASN A 117 14.25 7.34 -2.97
C ASN A 117 13.28 8.33 -3.64
N LEU A 118 12.17 7.82 -4.17
CA LEU A 118 11.13 8.62 -4.78
C LEU A 118 9.73 8.07 -4.52
N VAL A 119 8.75 8.97 -4.42
CA VAL A 119 7.33 8.62 -4.44
C VAL A 119 6.63 9.41 -5.54
N PHE A 120 6.10 8.68 -6.52
CA PHE A 120 5.46 9.22 -7.72
C PHE A 120 4.32 8.31 -8.16
N ALA A 121 3.16 8.88 -8.52
CA ALA A 121 2.08 8.15 -9.18
C ALA A 121 1.45 9.00 -10.28
N LEU A 122 1.03 8.33 -11.35
CA LEU A 122 0.37 8.91 -12.51
C LEU A 122 -0.80 8.04 -12.93
N GLY A 123 -1.94 8.62 -13.28
CA GLY A 123 -3.04 7.84 -13.86
C GLY A 123 -4.36 8.59 -13.84
N SER A 124 -5.47 7.88 -14.03
CA SER A 124 -6.78 8.52 -14.14
C SER A 124 -7.16 9.28 -12.87
N LYS A 125 -7.91 10.39 -13.01
CA LYS A 125 -8.39 11.19 -11.87
C LYS A 125 -9.08 10.36 -10.78
N LYS A 126 -9.87 9.34 -11.17
CA LYS A 126 -10.55 8.42 -10.25
C LYS A 126 -9.54 7.51 -9.53
N ALA A 127 -8.60 6.91 -10.27
CA ALA A 127 -7.57 6.04 -9.70
C ALA A 127 -6.65 6.81 -8.73
N MET A 128 -6.20 8.02 -9.10
CA MET A 128 -5.34 8.83 -8.24
C MET A 128 -6.02 9.25 -6.94
N SER A 129 -7.30 9.61 -6.98
CA SER A 129 -8.06 9.96 -5.78
C SER A 129 -8.25 8.77 -4.83
N ARG A 130 -8.36 7.56 -5.38
CA ARG A 130 -8.43 6.31 -4.62
C ARG A 130 -7.06 5.97 -4.02
N LEU A 131 -6.01 5.95 -4.85
CA LEU A 131 -4.65 5.64 -4.41
C LEU A 131 -4.13 6.60 -3.33
N HIS A 132 -4.42 7.91 -3.43
CA HIS A 132 -4.01 8.88 -2.38
C HIS A 132 -4.64 8.57 -1.02
N LYS A 133 -5.86 8.03 -1.00
CA LYS A 133 -6.56 7.66 0.24
C LYS A 133 -6.10 6.29 0.75
N ASP A 134 -6.00 5.33 -0.15
CA ASP A 134 -5.82 3.92 0.18
C ASP A 134 -4.36 3.56 0.41
N MET A 135 -3.41 4.23 -0.23
CA MET A 135 -1.98 3.94 -0.11
C MET A 135 -1.30 4.87 0.89
N GLN A 136 -0.50 4.27 1.77
CA GLN A 136 0.12 4.95 2.90
C GLN A 136 1.18 5.94 2.44
N ASP A 137 2.10 5.47 1.61
CA ASP A 137 3.17 6.23 0.98
C ASP A 137 2.65 7.50 0.28
N LEU A 138 1.70 7.38 -0.65
CA LEU A 138 1.16 8.52 -1.37
C LEU A 138 0.52 9.54 -0.42
N SER A 139 -0.17 9.08 0.62
CA SER A 139 -0.80 9.98 1.58
C SER A 139 0.17 10.74 2.48
N TYR A 140 1.30 10.13 2.85
CA TYR A 140 2.28 10.76 3.74
C TYR A 140 3.31 11.59 2.99
N TYR A 141 3.75 11.11 1.81
CA TYR A 141 4.79 11.76 1.03
C TYR A 141 4.25 12.76 0.00
N CYS A 142 3.07 12.49 -0.59
CA CYS A 142 2.39 13.44 -1.48
C CYS A 142 1.35 14.25 -0.70
N GLY A 143 1.81 15.34 -0.06
CA GLY A 143 0.92 16.23 0.72
C GLY A 143 -0.07 17.03 -0.13
N GLU A 144 0.16 17.11 -1.44
CA GLU A 144 -0.68 17.86 -2.37
C GLU A 144 -1.74 16.97 -3.02
N LYS A 145 -2.91 17.56 -3.32
CA LYS A 145 -3.97 16.86 -4.06
C LYS A 145 -3.49 16.51 -5.48
N PRO A 146 -4.03 15.44 -6.10
CA PRO A 146 -3.67 15.06 -7.47
C PRO A 146 -3.82 16.25 -8.43
N ARG A 147 -2.73 16.62 -9.10
CA ARG A 147 -2.69 17.72 -10.07
C ARG A 147 -2.92 17.20 -11.48
N SER A 148 -3.44 18.04 -12.37
CA SER A 148 -3.53 17.69 -13.79
C SER A 148 -2.13 17.52 -14.38
N ALA A 149 -1.95 16.47 -15.19
CA ALA A 149 -0.70 16.21 -15.90
C ALA A 149 -0.49 17.15 -17.11
N ALA A 150 -1.45 18.01 -17.44
CA ALA A 150 -1.40 18.94 -18.56
C ALA A 150 -0.16 19.85 -18.54
N ARG A 151 0.38 20.16 -17.35
CA ARG A 151 1.62 20.93 -17.19
C ARG A 151 2.82 20.29 -17.90
N TYR A 152 2.81 18.97 -18.07
CA TYR A 152 3.87 18.18 -18.70
C TYR A 152 3.49 17.75 -20.13
N HIS A 153 2.55 18.46 -20.76
CA HIS A 153 2.02 18.16 -22.09
C HIS A 153 1.33 16.78 -22.19
N LEU A 154 0.86 16.22 -21.07
CA LEU A 154 0.10 14.98 -21.05
C LEU A 154 -1.41 15.25 -21.18
N PRO A 155 -2.20 14.28 -21.67
CA PRO A 155 -3.66 14.41 -21.77
C PRO A 155 -4.34 14.73 -20.43
N ASP A 156 -5.40 15.54 -20.47
CA ASP A 156 -6.17 15.96 -19.29
C ASP A 156 -6.86 14.82 -18.52
N CYS A 157 -6.92 13.61 -19.10
CA CYS A 157 -7.43 12.43 -18.43
C CYS A 157 -6.48 11.91 -17.33
N LEU A 158 -5.21 12.33 -17.35
CA LEU A 158 -4.17 11.89 -16.43
C LEU A 158 -3.88 12.94 -15.35
N ASN A 159 -3.73 12.46 -14.12
CA ASN A 159 -3.34 13.22 -12.96
C ASN A 159 -2.03 12.66 -12.39
N ILE A 160 -1.26 13.53 -11.73
CA ILE A 160 0.01 13.20 -11.09
C ILE A 160 -0.07 13.46 -9.59
N LEU A 161 0.49 12.54 -8.83
CA LEU A 161 0.87 12.67 -7.43
C LEU A 161 2.38 12.50 -7.35
N SER A 162 3.06 13.45 -6.76
CA SER A 162 4.51 13.33 -6.55
C SER A 162 4.87 14.03 -5.27
N GLU A 163 5.93 13.53 -4.61
CA GLU A 163 6.48 14.20 -3.46
C GLU A 163 7.08 15.58 -3.79
N SER A 164 7.54 15.78 -5.03
CA SER A 164 8.15 17.03 -5.48
C SER A 164 8.04 17.22 -6.99
N GLY A 165 8.08 18.48 -7.44
CA GLY A 165 8.12 18.78 -8.88
C GLY A 165 9.35 18.20 -9.57
N GLU A 166 10.51 18.22 -8.91
CA GLU A 166 11.78 17.70 -9.43
C GLU A 166 11.70 16.20 -9.76
N VAL A 167 11.01 15.42 -8.92
CA VAL A 167 10.77 13.98 -9.19
C VAL A 167 9.88 13.81 -10.43
N SER A 168 8.87 14.66 -10.59
CA SER A 168 8.00 14.62 -11.78
C SER A 168 8.77 14.98 -13.05
N ASP A 169 9.61 16.03 -13.01
CA ASP A 169 10.43 16.48 -14.13
C ASP A 169 11.44 15.41 -14.57
N ALA A 170 12.02 14.67 -13.62
CA ALA A 170 13.01 13.65 -13.93
C ALA A 170 12.41 12.34 -14.47
N ILE A 171 11.19 11.98 -14.04
CA ILE A 171 10.49 10.78 -14.55
C ILE A 171 9.85 11.05 -15.92
N LEU A 172 9.35 12.27 -16.13
CA LEU A 172 8.63 12.66 -17.35
C LEU A 172 9.59 13.24 -18.40
N ASP A 173 10.51 12.40 -18.88
CA ASP A 173 11.33 12.73 -20.04
C ASP A 173 10.49 12.74 -21.33
N GLU A 174 11.06 13.26 -22.43
CA GLU A 174 10.34 13.38 -23.70
C GLU A 174 9.89 12.02 -24.25
N LYS A 175 10.67 10.96 -24.01
CA LYS A 175 10.35 9.59 -24.44
C LYS A 175 9.16 9.03 -23.65
N MET A 176 9.17 9.18 -22.33
CA MET A 176 8.08 8.79 -21.44
C MET A 176 6.81 9.57 -21.76
N ILE A 177 6.91 10.89 -21.96
CA ILE A 177 5.75 11.72 -22.33
C ILE A 177 5.11 11.20 -23.64
N ASN A 178 5.91 10.90 -24.66
CA ASN A 178 5.40 10.36 -25.92
C ASN A 178 4.77 8.97 -25.75
N PHE A 179 5.39 8.10 -24.95
CA PHE A 179 4.82 6.78 -24.62
C PHE A 179 3.48 6.90 -23.89
N LEU A 180 3.41 7.78 -22.88
CA LEU A 180 2.21 8.04 -22.08
C LEU A 180 1.10 8.65 -22.94
N LYS A 181 1.40 9.56 -23.87
CA LYS A 181 0.43 10.11 -24.83
C LYS A 181 -0.23 9.01 -25.67
N ASN A 182 0.57 8.10 -26.22
CA ASN A 182 0.06 7.01 -27.06
C ASN A 182 -0.72 5.96 -26.28
N SER A 183 -0.45 5.82 -24.98
CA SER A 183 -1.02 4.78 -24.12
C SER A 183 -2.01 5.30 -23.08
N ALA A 184 -2.36 6.58 -23.12
CA ALA A 184 -3.09 7.28 -22.07
C ALA A 184 -4.45 6.62 -21.72
N GLU A 185 -5.16 6.12 -22.73
CA GLU A 185 -6.47 5.48 -22.54
C GLU A 185 -6.38 4.10 -21.86
N LYS A 186 -5.24 3.41 -22.04
CA LYS A 186 -5.00 2.07 -21.50
C LYS A 186 -4.43 2.11 -20.08
N ILE A 187 -3.87 3.24 -19.64
CA ILE A 187 -3.26 3.37 -18.32
C ILE A 187 -4.33 3.67 -17.27
N GLU A 188 -4.49 2.79 -16.29
CA GLU A 188 -5.29 3.11 -15.10
C GLU A 188 -4.45 3.92 -14.10
N SER A 189 -3.29 3.37 -13.75
CA SER A 189 -2.33 3.98 -12.82
C SER A 189 -0.93 3.38 -12.94
N ILE A 190 0.08 4.23 -12.80
CA ILE A 190 1.49 3.93 -12.64
C ILE A 190 1.88 4.48 -11.27
N HIS A 191 2.57 3.71 -10.45
CA HIS A 191 2.95 4.09 -9.10
C HIS A 191 4.35 3.58 -8.79
N PHE A 192 5.27 4.50 -8.52
CA PHE A 192 6.65 4.25 -8.13
C PHE A 192 6.84 4.72 -6.70
N SER A 193 7.34 3.85 -5.84
CA SER A 193 7.51 4.18 -4.43
C SER A 193 8.67 3.41 -3.84
N ASP A 194 9.60 4.14 -3.20
CA ASP A 194 10.63 3.55 -2.34
C ASP A 194 10.09 3.16 -0.95
N GLN A 195 8.90 3.63 -0.61
CA GLN A 195 8.27 3.49 0.70
C GLN A 195 6.99 2.65 0.63
N TYR A 196 6.87 1.79 -0.38
CA TYR A 196 5.65 1.03 -0.59
C TYR A 196 5.45 0.04 0.56
N SER A 197 4.34 0.20 1.27
CA SER A 197 3.95 -0.65 2.41
C SER A 197 2.59 -1.33 2.20
N GLY A 198 2.08 -1.30 0.98
CA GLY A 198 0.74 -1.81 0.65
C GLY A 198 -0.40 -0.86 1.04
N VAL A 199 -1.62 -1.40 1.01
CA VAL A 199 -2.85 -0.66 1.35
C VAL A 199 -2.82 -0.32 2.85
N LYS A 200 -3.21 0.92 3.19
CA LYS A 200 -3.36 1.37 4.56
C LYS A 200 -4.24 0.40 5.34
N VAL A 201 -3.62 -0.35 6.25
CA VAL A 201 -4.35 -1.07 7.28
C VAL A 201 -4.72 -0.05 8.34
N ASN A 202 -6.02 0.18 8.54
CA ASN A 202 -6.50 0.97 9.66
C ASN A 202 -6.06 0.27 10.94
N GLN A 203 -5.01 0.79 11.59
CA GLN A 203 -4.53 0.24 12.84
C GLN A 203 -5.62 0.40 13.89
N GLU A 204 -6.08 -0.72 14.44
CA GLU A 204 -7.00 -0.74 15.57
C GLU A 204 -6.36 -0.01 16.76
N GLU A 205 -7.15 0.81 17.45
CA GLU A 205 -6.71 1.62 18.58
C GLU A 205 -6.01 0.75 19.65
N GLY A 206 -4.71 1.00 19.88
CA GLY A 206 -3.96 0.40 20.98
C GLY A 206 -2.78 -0.51 20.60
N GLN A 207 -2.54 -0.79 19.31
CA GLN A 207 -1.32 -1.48 18.89
C GLN A 207 -0.12 -0.52 18.79
N ASN A 208 1.06 -1.01 19.17
CA ASN A 208 2.32 -0.27 19.00
C ASN A 208 2.50 0.05 17.51
N VAL A 209 2.47 1.33 17.14
CA VAL A 209 2.82 1.83 15.80
C VAL A 209 4.30 1.50 15.55
N LYS A 210 4.57 0.31 15.00
CA LYS A 210 5.82 0.04 14.32
C LYS A 210 5.72 0.67 12.94
N LEU A 211 6.84 1.22 12.47
CA LEU A 211 6.96 1.64 11.07
C LEU A 211 6.66 0.41 10.20
N PRO A 212 5.79 0.53 9.20
CA PRO A 212 5.54 -0.58 8.30
C PRO A 212 6.82 -0.94 7.55
N GLU A 213 6.95 -2.20 7.20
CA GLU A 213 8.02 -2.65 6.32
C GLU A 213 7.81 -2.02 4.94
N THR A 214 8.86 -1.41 4.42
CA THR A 214 8.82 -0.68 3.15
C THR A 214 9.65 -1.43 2.13
N GLN A 215 9.16 -1.49 0.91
CA GLN A 215 9.84 -2.09 -0.23
C GLN A 215 9.87 -1.09 -1.39
N LYS A 216 10.91 -1.18 -2.21
CA LYS A 216 11.05 -0.38 -3.43
C LYS A 216 10.28 -1.09 -4.54
N SER A 217 9.18 -0.49 -4.99
CA SER A 217 8.30 -1.14 -5.96
C SER A 217 7.79 -0.21 -7.05
N LEU A 218 7.62 -0.79 -8.23
CA LEU A 218 7.00 -0.16 -9.39
C LEU A 218 5.73 -0.92 -9.73
N LEU A 219 4.59 -0.25 -9.61
CA LEU A 219 3.27 -0.81 -9.88
C LEU A 219 2.71 -0.17 -11.14
N PHE A 220 2.39 -1.00 -12.12
CA PHE A 220 1.71 -0.60 -13.34
C PHE A 220 0.35 -1.28 -13.39
N THR A 221 -0.70 -0.51 -13.62
CA THR A 221 -2.07 -1.02 -13.80
C THR A 221 -2.62 -0.51 -15.11
N PHE A 222 -2.93 -1.45 -16.00
CA PHE A 222 -3.49 -1.19 -17.32
C PHE A 222 -4.91 -1.73 -17.40
N ASN A 223 -5.77 -0.97 -18.07
CA ASN A 223 -7.13 -1.36 -18.43
C ASN A 223 -7.15 -1.84 -19.89
N GLY A 224 -7.84 -2.95 -20.15
CA GLY A 224 -8.20 -3.35 -21.52
C GLY A 224 -7.43 -4.54 -22.07
N GLU A 225 -7.40 -4.63 -23.41
CA GLU A 225 -7.02 -5.83 -24.14
C GLU A 225 -5.55 -6.22 -23.96
N PHE A 226 -5.39 -7.40 -23.39
CA PHE A 226 -4.18 -8.09 -22.96
C PHE A 226 -3.07 -8.20 -24.00
N LEU A 227 -3.37 -8.08 -25.29
CA LEU A 227 -2.46 -8.45 -26.38
C LEU A 227 -1.44 -7.38 -26.76
N PHE A 228 -1.68 -6.11 -26.44
CA PHE A 228 -0.92 -4.98 -27.02
C PHE A 228 -0.15 -4.13 -26.02
N VAL A 229 -0.03 -4.58 -24.77
CA VAL A 229 0.89 -3.92 -23.84
C VAL A 229 2.30 -4.34 -24.24
N HIS A 230 2.86 -3.68 -25.26
CA HIS A 230 4.29 -3.75 -25.51
C HIS A 230 4.97 -3.37 -24.20
N PHE A 231 5.57 -4.35 -23.55
CA PHE A 231 6.45 -4.25 -22.39
C PHE A 231 7.75 -3.47 -22.72
N SER A 232 7.72 -2.57 -23.70
CA SER A 232 8.78 -1.59 -23.94
C SER A 232 9.10 -0.73 -22.71
N PRO A 233 8.20 -0.40 -21.76
CA PRO A 233 8.65 0.29 -20.54
C PRO A 233 9.45 -0.61 -19.57
N LEU A 234 9.46 -1.94 -19.78
CA LEU A 234 10.38 -2.85 -19.09
C LEU A 234 11.77 -2.89 -19.74
N SER A 235 12.03 -2.22 -20.87
CA SER A 235 13.41 -2.00 -21.33
C SER A 235 14.04 -0.90 -20.46
N CYS A 236 14.50 -1.34 -19.29
CA CYS A 236 15.17 -0.62 -18.22
C CYS A 236 16.17 0.45 -18.72
N HIS A 237 15.68 1.66 -18.93
CA HIS A 237 16.39 2.92 -18.66
C HIS A 237 15.81 3.56 -17.39
N ILE A 238 15.37 2.74 -16.42
CA ILE A 238 14.85 3.19 -15.13
C ILE A 238 15.99 3.11 -14.10
N CYS A 239 17.16 3.63 -14.45
CA CYS A 239 18.13 4.11 -13.48
C CYS A 239 17.91 5.62 -13.42
N PHE A 240 16.94 6.02 -12.63
CA PHE A 240 16.63 7.43 -12.44
C PHE A 240 17.69 8.00 -11.49
N ASP A 241 18.69 8.71 -12.01
CA ASP A 241 19.57 9.57 -11.22
C ASP A 241 18.80 10.85 -10.83
N ILE A 242 18.03 10.80 -9.75
CA ILE A 242 17.23 11.90 -9.19
C ILE A 242 17.89 12.43 -7.91
N ALA A 243 17.63 13.70 -7.61
CA ALA A 243 18.32 14.46 -6.58
C ALA A 243 18.15 13.86 -5.14
N LYS A 244 19.15 13.09 -4.69
CA LYS A 244 19.24 12.44 -3.37
C LYS A 244 18.93 13.37 -2.17
N LEU A 245 19.35 14.64 -2.23
CA LEU A 245 19.35 15.55 -1.08
C LEU A 245 17.97 15.99 -0.56
N LYS A 246 16.96 16.15 -1.41
CA LYS A 246 15.64 16.66 -0.98
C LYS A 246 14.70 15.55 -0.51
N SER A 247 14.86 14.38 -1.13
CA SER A 247 14.14 13.15 -0.80
C SER A 247 14.40 12.75 0.66
N GLU A 248 15.67 12.72 1.11
CA GLU A 248 16.06 12.36 2.48
C GLU A 248 15.42 13.24 3.56
N ARG A 249 15.35 14.56 3.33
CA ARG A 249 14.74 15.50 4.29
C ARG A 249 13.25 15.21 4.50
N ASN A 250 12.55 14.80 3.46
CA ASN A 250 11.13 14.47 3.55
C ASN A 250 10.92 13.16 4.33
N ARG A 251 11.79 12.14 4.10
CA ARG A 251 11.78 10.89 4.90
C ARG A 251 12.06 11.15 6.37
N ALA A 252 13.05 11.99 6.69
CA ALA A 252 13.36 12.36 8.07
C ALA A 252 12.16 13.02 8.78
N ARG A 253 11.43 13.91 8.08
CA ARG A 253 10.21 14.54 8.60
C ARG A 253 9.10 13.53 8.87
N VAL A 254 8.87 12.58 7.95
CA VAL A 254 7.86 11.53 8.12
C VAL A 254 8.25 10.62 9.29
N ALA A 255 9.51 10.19 9.38
CA ALA A 255 10.01 9.38 10.50
C ALA A 255 9.83 10.09 11.85
N GLU A 256 10.13 11.40 11.94
CA GLU A 256 9.92 12.19 13.15
C GLU A 256 8.44 12.28 13.53
N ALA A 257 7.54 12.46 12.55
CA ALA A 257 6.10 12.48 12.77
C ALA A 257 5.59 11.14 13.35
N TYR A 258 6.10 10.01 12.82
CA TYR A 258 5.81 8.68 13.37
C TYR A 258 6.33 8.50 14.79
N GLN A 259 7.56 8.94 15.08
CA GLN A 259 8.13 8.87 16.42
C GLN A 259 7.30 9.68 17.43
N LYS A 260 6.86 10.88 17.05
CA LYS A 260 5.99 11.72 17.88
C LYS A 260 4.64 11.06 18.13
N LEU A 261 4.00 10.51 17.09
CA LEU A 261 2.72 9.81 17.21
C LEU A 261 2.84 8.58 18.12
N SER A 262 3.88 7.75 17.90
CA SER A 262 4.15 6.55 18.72
C SER A 262 4.38 6.92 20.18
N HIS A 263 5.14 7.98 20.44
CA HIS A 263 5.38 8.45 21.79
C HIS A 263 4.10 8.98 22.46
N ALA A 264 3.27 9.74 21.74
CA ALA A 264 1.99 10.24 22.24
C ALA A 264 1.05 9.09 22.62
N GLN A 265 0.90 8.09 21.76
CA GLN A 265 0.07 6.92 22.04
C GLN A 265 0.59 6.08 23.21
N ARG A 266 1.91 5.90 23.34
CA ARG A 266 2.51 5.23 24.50
C ARG A 266 2.25 5.99 25.79
N GLN A 267 2.32 7.32 25.74
CA GLN A 267 2.01 8.16 26.90
C GLN A 267 0.53 8.06 27.28
N GLU A 268 -0.38 8.10 26.30
CA GLU A 268 -1.81 7.96 26.52
C GLU A 268 -2.17 6.57 27.10
N ALA A 269 -1.66 5.49 26.50
CA ALA A 269 -1.87 4.14 27.01
C ALA A 269 -1.30 3.95 28.43
N ALA A 270 -0.15 4.58 28.74
CA ALA A 270 0.40 4.58 30.08
C ALA A 270 -0.44 5.40 31.07
N GLN A 271 -1.06 6.49 30.63
CA GLN A 271 -1.99 7.28 31.44
C GLN A 271 -3.29 6.51 31.70
N ALA A 272 -3.89 5.90 30.67
CA ALA A 272 -5.08 5.07 30.79
C ALA A 272 -4.87 3.90 31.77
N ARG A 273 -3.76 3.15 31.64
CA ARG A 273 -3.41 2.07 32.59
C ARG A 273 -3.20 2.57 34.02
N ARG A 274 -2.66 3.77 34.20
CA ARG A 274 -2.49 4.38 35.54
C ARG A 274 -3.83 4.80 36.13
N GLU A 275 -4.75 5.30 35.31
CA GLU A 275 -6.08 5.70 35.73
C GLU A 275 -6.95 4.48 36.07
N GLU A 276 -6.93 3.44 35.24
CA GLU A 276 -7.61 2.18 35.49
C GLU A 276 -7.15 1.54 36.80
N ARG A 277 -5.82 1.47 37.04
CA ARG A 277 -5.28 0.99 38.33
C ARG A 277 -5.77 1.81 39.52
N ARG A 278 -5.88 3.14 39.37
CA ARG A 278 -6.37 4.01 40.44
C ARG A 278 -7.87 3.78 40.70
N ARG A 279 -8.67 3.59 39.66
CA ARG A 279 -10.10 3.28 39.78
C ARG A 279 -10.31 1.91 40.44
N ALA A 280 -9.55 0.90 40.03
CA ALA A 280 -9.59 -0.43 40.64
C ALA A 280 -9.15 -0.42 42.11
N GLU A 281 -8.08 0.32 42.46
CA GLU A 281 -7.65 0.48 43.85
C GLU A 281 -8.72 1.19 44.69
N LYS A 282 -9.39 2.22 44.14
CA LYS A 282 -10.49 2.92 44.81
C LYS A 282 -11.70 2.01 45.03
N GLN A 283 -12.06 1.19 44.03
CA GLN A 283 -13.15 0.23 44.14
C GLN A 283 -12.84 -0.81 45.22
N ARG A 284 -11.62 -1.34 45.26
CA ARG A 284 -11.18 -2.30 46.30
C ARG A 284 -11.22 -1.72 47.72
N ILE A 285 -11.01 -0.41 47.89
CA ILE A 285 -11.11 0.24 49.20
C ILE A 285 -12.58 0.43 49.61
N MET A 286 -13.48 0.72 48.66
CA MET A 286 -14.93 0.79 48.93
C MET A 286 -15.55 -0.57 49.25
N ASP A 287 -15.03 -1.64 48.65
CA ASP A 287 -15.57 -3.01 48.81
C ASP A 287 -15.03 -3.73 50.07
N GLU A 288 -14.21 -3.08 50.91
CA GLU A 288 -13.67 -3.68 52.14
C GLU A 288 -14.71 -3.59 53.27
N GLU A 289 -15.10 -4.73 53.85
CA GLU A 289 -16.21 -4.85 54.82
C GLU A 289 -15.88 -4.36 56.25
N ASP A 290 -14.59 -4.19 56.59
CA ASP A 290 -14.14 -3.78 57.93
C ASP A 290 -13.97 -2.23 58.04
N PRO A 291 -14.81 -1.54 58.84
CA PRO A 291 -14.85 -0.07 58.91
C PRO A 291 -13.62 0.58 59.59
N GLU A 292 -12.80 -0.16 60.35
CA GLU A 292 -11.53 0.38 60.85
C GLU A 292 -10.42 0.26 59.80
N LYS A 293 -10.42 -0.84 59.05
CA LYS A 293 -9.44 -1.11 58.00
C LYS A 293 -9.63 -0.20 56.78
N GLN A 294 -10.88 0.08 56.41
CA GLN A 294 -11.22 1.05 55.36
C GLN A 294 -10.68 2.45 55.68
N ARG A 295 -10.91 2.95 56.91
CA ARG A 295 -10.41 4.27 57.35
C ARG A 295 -8.89 4.37 57.29
N ARG A 296 -8.16 3.32 57.71
CA ARG A 296 -6.69 3.27 57.62
C ARG A 296 -6.20 3.31 56.15
N LEU A 297 -6.89 2.63 55.23
CA LEU A 297 -6.53 2.61 53.81
C LEU A 297 -6.79 3.96 53.12
N GLU A 298 -7.91 4.61 53.44
CA GLU A 298 -8.26 5.93 52.91
C GLU A 298 -7.27 7.02 53.40
N GLU A 299 -6.95 7.06 54.69
CA GLU A 299 -5.98 8.01 55.26
C GLU A 299 -4.58 7.80 54.66
N ALA A 300 -4.15 6.54 54.49
CA ALA A 300 -2.88 6.21 53.85
C ALA A 300 -2.83 6.68 52.38
N GLN A 301 -3.95 6.60 51.66
CA GLN A 301 -4.05 7.07 50.27
C GLN A 301 -4.02 8.60 50.19
N LEU A 302 -4.73 9.29 51.09
CA LEU A 302 -4.74 10.75 51.16
C LEU A 302 -3.32 11.30 51.42
N ARG A 303 -2.58 10.67 52.34
CA ARG A 303 -1.19 11.04 52.66
C ARG A 303 -0.24 10.80 51.48
N LYS A 304 -0.44 9.73 50.70
CA LYS A 304 0.34 9.46 49.48
C LYS A 304 0.08 10.51 48.40
N ASP A 305 -1.16 10.93 48.23
CA ASP A 305 -1.53 11.91 47.20
C ASP A 305 -1.12 13.33 47.56
N GLN A 306 -1.18 13.72 48.85
CA GLN A 306 -0.58 14.97 49.34
C GLN A 306 0.92 15.03 49.04
N LYS A 307 1.68 13.97 49.37
CA LYS A 307 3.12 13.89 49.06
C LYS A 307 3.41 13.96 47.55
N LYS A 308 2.55 13.41 46.69
CA LYS A 308 2.69 13.54 45.23
C LYS A 308 2.44 14.97 44.77
N LEU A 309 1.45 15.66 45.35
CA LEU A 309 1.12 17.05 45.03
C LEU A 309 2.27 17.99 45.39
N GLU A 310 2.82 17.85 46.60
CA GLU A 310 3.99 18.60 47.07
C GLU A 310 5.20 18.40 46.15
N ARG A 311 5.52 17.14 45.79
CA ARG A 311 6.60 16.82 44.85
C ARG A 311 6.39 17.45 43.47
N LYS A 312 5.15 17.49 42.96
CA LYS A 312 4.82 18.16 41.69
C LYS A 312 5.01 19.67 41.78
N GLN A 313 4.58 20.28 42.89
CA GLN A 313 4.75 21.72 43.12
C GLN A 313 6.24 22.11 43.20
N ILE A 314 7.07 21.30 43.89
CA ILE A 314 8.51 21.52 43.97
C ILE A 314 9.16 21.44 42.58
N LYS A 315 8.80 20.43 41.76
CA LYS A 315 9.32 20.29 40.39
C LYS A 315 8.89 21.45 39.47
N MET A 316 7.65 21.92 39.57
CA MET A 316 7.15 23.07 38.81
C MET A 316 7.89 24.37 39.17
N LYS A 317 8.20 24.58 40.46
CA LYS A 317 9.01 25.71 40.91
C LYS A 317 10.44 25.66 40.35
N GLN A 318 11.05 24.47 40.33
CA GLN A 318 12.40 24.28 39.78
C GLN A 318 12.47 24.46 38.25
N LEU A 319 11.45 24.03 37.50
CA LEU A 319 11.38 24.25 36.05
C LEU A 319 11.22 25.73 35.69
N LYS A 320 10.44 26.50 36.46
CA LYS A 320 10.28 27.95 36.26
C LYS A 320 11.58 28.72 36.48
N VAL A 321 12.40 28.31 37.46
CA VAL A 321 13.69 28.95 37.76
C VAL A 321 14.75 28.62 36.71
N LYS A 322 14.67 27.45 36.04
CA LYS A 322 15.58 27.06 34.95
C LYS A 322 15.23 27.66 33.58
N ALA A 323 14.06 28.28 33.44
CA ALA A 323 13.57 28.87 32.19
C ALA A 323 13.66 30.41 32.17
N MET A 324 14.12 31.04 33.26
CA MET A 324 14.58 32.43 33.33
C MET A 324 16.09 32.48 33.16
#